data_AF-A0A5D0CK40-F1
#
_entry.id   AF-A0A5D0CK40-F1
#
_cell.length_a   1.000
_cell.length_b   1.000
_cell.length_c   1.000
_cell.angle_alpha   90.00
_cell.angle_beta   90.00
_cell.angle_gamma   90.00
#
_symmetry.space_group_name_H-M   'P 1'
#
loop_
_entity.id
_entity.type
_entity.pdbx_description
1 polymer ?
#
loop_
_entity_poly.entity_id
_entity_poly.type
_entity_poly.pdbx_seq_one_letter_code
_entity_poly.pdbx_strand_id
1 'polypeptide(L)'
;MSNFYAQINDEGRVVGLSDLFKPVESKKLIPIEEEQYHNPMLLRMRYVDGAFTGTVAHLKADKDSIEANGSDVLTVDLSITDWQGNIQEDFNEEVQLEMNGLQQNISVSKGQASLTISGEEPGEFRLRTFGLDRNAELKVVVTDGK
;
A
#
# COMPACT_ATOMS: atom_id res chain seq x y z
N MET A 1 5.51 -30.53 -13.43
CA MET A 1 6.10 -29.18 -13.32
C MET A 1 4.95 -28.25 -12.97
N SER A 2 5.12 -27.40 -11.96
CA SER A 2 4.12 -26.39 -11.60
C SER A 2 4.01 -25.35 -12.71
N ASN A 3 2.80 -24.82 -12.93
CA ASN A 3 2.54 -23.74 -13.88
C ASN A 3 1.80 -22.65 -13.12
N PHE A 4 2.48 -21.52 -12.90
CA PHE A 4 1.95 -20.44 -12.10
C PHE A 4 1.21 -19.42 -12.95
N TYR A 5 0.08 -18.93 -12.44
CA TYR A 5 -0.74 -17.95 -13.13
C TYR A 5 -1.27 -16.88 -12.20
N ALA A 6 -1.31 -15.64 -12.70
CA ALA A 6 -2.18 -14.60 -12.17
C ALA A 6 -3.56 -14.69 -12.85
N GLN A 7 -4.60 -14.87 -12.05
CA GLN A 7 -5.99 -14.86 -12.51
C GLN A 7 -6.48 -13.42 -12.62
N ILE A 8 -6.94 -13.01 -13.79
CA ILE A 8 -7.45 -11.65 -14.01
C ILE A 8 -8.96 -11.61 -14.27
N ASN A 9 -9.63 -10.55 -13.83
CA ASN A 9 -11.02 -10.24 -14.20
C ASN A 9 -11.09 -9.55 -15.58
N ASP A 10 -12.30 -9.15 -16.01
CA ASP A 10 -12.50 -8.51 -17.31
C ASP A 10 -11.89 -7.10 -17.42
N GLU A 11 -11.49 -6.50 -16.30
CA GLU A 11 -10.76 -5.22 -16.21
C GLU A 11 -9.24 -5.42 -16.13
N GLY A 12 -8.75 -6.66 -16.26
CA GLY A 12 -7.33 -6.99 -16.12
C GLY A 12 -6.84 -7.05 -14.67
N ARG A 13 -7.71 -6.89 -13.66
CA ARG A 13 -7.33 -6.90 -12.25
C ARG A 13 -7.02 -8.31 -11.77
N VAL A 14 -5.88 -8.51 -11.11
CA VAL A 14 -5.48 -9.77 -10.50
C VAL A 14 -6.35 -10.07 -9.29
N VAL A 15 -7.15 -11.13 -9.40
CA VAL A 15 -8.12 -11.58 -8.38
C VAL A 15 -7.68 -12.86 -7.68
N GLY A 16 -6.67 -13.55 -8.20
CA GLY A 16 -6.15 -14.78 -7.61
C GLY A 16 -4.81 -15.20 -8.22
N LEU A 17 -4.13 -16.11 -7.54
CA LEU A 17 -2.91 -16.76 -8.00
C LEU A 17 -3.15 -18.27 -8.00
N SER A 18 -2.67 -18.97 -9.04
CA SER A 18 -2.87 -20.41 -9.21
C SER A 18 -1.55 -21.12 -9.45
N ASP A 19 -1.44 -22.35 -8.94
CA ASP A 19 -0.48 -23.36 -9.39
C ASP A 19 -1.28 -24.50 -10.05
N LEU A 20 -1.06 -24.73 -11.34
CA LEU A 20 -1.75 -25.76 -12.12
C LEU A 20 -0.76 -26.83 -12.60
N PHE A 21 -1.20 -28.09 -12.52
CA PHE A 21 -0.39 -29.24 -12.93
C PHE A 21 -0.07 -29.30 -14.43
N LYS A 22 -0.93 -28.69 -15.28
CA LYS A 22 -0.74 -28.62 -16.73
C LYS A 22 -0.88 -27.18 -17.21
N PRO A 23 -0.19 -26.81 -18.31
CA PRO A 23 -0.41 -25.53 -18.96
C PRO A 23 -1.88 -25.35 -19.35
N VAL A 24 -2.41 -24.17 -19.12
CA VAL A 24 -3.75 -23.76 -19.53
C VAL A 24 -3.65 -22.52 -20.41
N GLU A 25 -4.21 -22.58 -21.62
CA GLU A 25 -4.37 -21.42 -22.47
C GLU A 25 -5.69 -20.72 -22.13
N SER A 26 -5.59 -19.54 -21.51
CA SER A 26 -6.74 -18.71 -21.19
C SER A 26 -6.35 -17.25 -21.16
N LYS A 27 -7.19 -16.38 -21.74
CA LYS A 27 -7.00 -14.92 -21.65
C LYS A 27 -7.12 -14.38 -20.23
N LYS A 28 -7.67 -15.16 -19.30
CA LYS A 28 -7.83 -14.80 -17.89
C LYS A 28 -6.75 -15.37 -16.97
N LEU A 29 -5.81 -16.13 -17.53
CA LEU A 29 -4.69 -16.72 -16.80
C LEU A 29 -3.38 -16.21 -17.41
N ILE A 30 -2.78 -15.22 -16.78
CA ILE A 30 -1.50 -14.66 -17.21
C ILE A 30 -0.39 -15.53 -16.62
N PRO A 31 0.46 -16.16 -17.44
CA PRO A 31 1.61 -16.91 -16.94
C PRO A 31 2.53 -16.00 -16.11
N ILE A 32 3.02 -16.50 -14.99
CA ILE A 32 3.93 -15.78 -14.10
C ILE A 32 5.05 -16.71 -13.62
N GLU A 33 6.12 -16.12 -13.10
CA GLU A 33 7.20 -16.86 -12.46
C GLU A 33 6.84 -17.26 -11.02
N GLU A 34 7.54 -18.26 -10.47
CA GLU A 34 7.34 -18.75 -9.09
C GLU A 34 7.51 -17.63 -8.05
N GLU A 35 8.49 -16.74 -8.23
CA GLU A 35 8.70 -15.59 -7.36
C GLU A 35 7.47 -14.66 -7.33
N GLN A 36 6.83 -14.44 -8.48
CA GLN A 36 5.63 -13.63 -8.59
C GLN A 36 4.42 -14.33 -7.95
N TYR A 37 4.33 -15.66 -8.06
CA TYR A 37 3.29 -16.44 -7.39
C TYR A 37 3.37 -16.33 -5.85
N HIS A 38 4.58 -16.23 -5.30
CA HIS A 38 4.78 -16.04 -3.87
C HIS A 38 4.73 -14.58 -3.41
N ASN A 39 4.50 -13.62 -4.32
CA ASN A 39 4.36 -12.22 -3.99
C ASN A 39 2.88 -11.81 -3.84
N PRO A 40 2.34 -11.70 -2.61
CA PRO A 40 0.94 -11.33 -2.39
C PRO A 40 0.62 -9.89 -2.82
N MET A 41 1.61 -9.04 -3.10
CA MET A 41 1.40 -7.69 -3.62
C MET A 41 0.90 -7.68 -5.06
N LEU A 42 1.08 -8.78 -5.80
CA LEU A 42 0.53 -8.92 -7.16
C LEU A 42 -1.00 -8.93 -7.17
N LEU A 43 -1.64 -9.38 -6.08
CA LEU A 43 -3.09 -9.29 -5.94
C LEU A 43 -3.55 -7.83 -5.96
N ARG A 44 -4.66 -7.58 -6.67
CA ARG A 44 -5.27 -6.26 -6.93
C ARG A 44 -4.55 -5.39 -7.96
N MET A 45 -3.36 -5.76 -8.42
CA MET A 45 -2.71 -5.10 -9.56
C MET A 45 -3.53 -5.30 -10.84
N ARG A 46 -3.27 -4.49 -11.87
CA ARG A 46 -3.86 -4.64 -13.20
C ARG A 46 -2.81 -5.13 -14.18
N TYR A 47 -3.17 -6.10 -15.02
CA TYR A 47 -2.37 -6.50 -16.16
C TYR A 47 -2.79 -5.70 -17.40
N VAL A 48 -1.92 -4.83 -17.87
CA VAL A 48 -2.16 -3.91 -18.99
C VAL A 48 -0.93 -3.96 -19.90
N ASP A 49 -1.16 -4.11 -21.22
CA ASP A 49 -0.12 -4.08 -22.26
C ASP A 49 1.09 -4.99 -21.99
N GLY A 50 0.85 -6.16 -21.38
CA GLY A 50 1.90 -7.14 -21.11
C GLY A 50 2.61 -6.99 -19.76
N ALA A 51 2.19 -6.04 -18.92
CA ALA A 51 2.83 -5.76 -17.64
C ALA A 51 1.82 -5.66 -16.49
N PHE A 52 2.25 -6.04 -15.28
CA PHE A 52 1.49 -5.76 -14.06
C PHE A 52 1.79 -4.34 -13.56
N THR A 53 0.72 -3.59 -13.32
CA THR A 53 0.74 -2.18 -12.91
C THR A 53 -0.20 -1.98 -11.74
N GLY A 54 0.07 -0.96 -10.92
CA GLY A 54 -0.79 -0.58 -9.80
C GLY A 54 0.02 -0.01 -8.65
N THR A 55 -0.68 0.56 -7.67
CA THR A 55 -0.06 1.29 -6.56
C THR A 55 -0.16 0.54 -5.24
N VAL A 56 0.93 0.53 -4.49
CA VAL A 56 1.01 -0.02 -3.14
C VAL A 56 1.50 1.06 -2.19
N ALA A 57 0.62 1.54 -1.31
CA ALA A 57 1.01 2.42 -0.22
C ALA A 57 1.70 1.66 0.90
N HIS A 58 2.65 2.35 1.53
CA HIS A 58 3.24 2.00 2.81
C HIS A 58 3.24 3.23 3.71
N LEU A 59 2.97 3.02 4.99
CA LEU A 59 3.08 4.04 6.03
C LEU A 59 4.10 3.56 7.05
N LYS A 60 5.05 4.42 7.41
CA LYS A 60 6.07 4.13 8.41
C LYS A 60 6.25 5.34 9.31
N ALA A 61 6.14 5.14 10.63
CA ALA A 61 6.53 6.16 11.58
C ALA A 61 8.01 6.01 11.98
N ASP A 62 8.62 7.13 12.38
CA ASP A 62 9.94 7.15 13.04
C ASP A 62 9.91 6.58 14.46
N LYS A 63 8.75 6.62 15.12
CA LYS A 63 8.48 6.00 16.43
C LYS A 63 7.02 5.58 16.59
N ASP A 64 6.79 4.60 17.46
CA ASP A 64 5.47 4.00 17.66
C ASP A 64 4.58 4.79 18.64
N SER A 65 5.17 5.73 19.40
CA SER A 65 4.45 6.53 20.38
C SER A 65 5.01 7.92 20.61
N ILE A 66 4.14 8.84 21.05
CA ILE A 66 4.48 10.18 21.52
C ILE A 66 3.78 10.50 22.85
N GLU A 67 4.31 11.46 23.60
CA GLU A 67 3.66 12.00 24.78
C GLU A 67 2.50 12.95 24.43
N ALA A 68 1.43 12.90 25.21
CA ALA A 68 0.25 13.78 25.12
C ALA A 68 0.53 15.21 25.61
N ASN A 69 1.57 15.86 25.07
CA ASN A 69 2.01 17.20 25.53
C ASN A 69 1.93 18.27 24.41
N GLY A 70 1.42 17.91 23.23
CA GLY A 70 1.29 18.79 22.06
C GLY A 70 2.61 19.16 21.36
N SER A 71 3.76 18.91 22.00
CA SER A 71 5.09 19.26 21.50
C SER A 71 5.92 18.06 21.04
N ASP A 72 5.62 16.86 21.56
CA ASP A 72 6.19 15.61 21.09
C ASP A 72 5.51 15.20 19.78
N VAL A 73 6.32 15.12 18.72
CA VAL A 73 5.85 14.86 17.36
C VAL A 73 6.48 13.57 16.84
N LEU A 74 5.72 12.80 16.08
CA LEU A 74 6.27 11.72 15.24
C LEU A 74 6.14 12.12 13.77
N THR A 75 7.04 11.56 12.96
CA THR A 75 7.04 11.73 11.51
C THR A 75 6.57 10.44 10.87
N VAL A 76 5.57 10.54 9.99
CA VAL A 76 5.09 9.43 9.17
C VAL A 76 5.53 9.66 7.73
N ASP A 77 6.29 8.71 7.20
CA ASP A 77 6.62 8.59 5.79
C ASP A 77 5.54 7.78 5.08
N LEU A 78 4.98 8.35 4.02
CA LEU A 78 4.15 7.66 3.04
C LEU A 78 5.01 7.38 1.81
N SER A 79 5.07 6.12 1.39
CA SER A 79 5.68 5.73 0.11
C SER A 79 4.71 4.96 -0.77
N ILE A 80 4.77 5.23 -2.07
CA ILE A 80 4.00 4.57 -3.12
C ILE A 80 4.96 3.75 -3.96
N THR A 81 4.73 2.44 -3.97
CA THR A 81 5.55 1.46 -4.66
C THR A 81 4.74 0.70 -5.71
N ASP A 82 5.42 0.05 -6.64
CA ASP A 82 4.86 -1.01 -7.46
C ASP A 82 4.72 -2.32 -6.65
N TRP A 83 4.24 -3.38 -7.31
CA TRP A 83 4.09 -4.70 -6.69
C TRP A 83 5.42 -5.39 -6.37
N GLN A 84 6.53 -4.92 -6.92
CA GLN A 84 7.89 -5.42 -6.66
C GLN A 84 8.56 -4.67 -5.49
N GLY A 85 7.96 -3.57 -5.02
CA GLY A 85 8.49 -2.73 -3.96
C GLY A 85 9.36 -1.57 -4.44
N ASN A 86 9.43 -1.31 -5.75
CA ASN A 86 10.15 -0.15 -6.28
C ASN A 86 9.30 1.11 -6.10
N ILE A 87 9.92 2.22 -5.72
CA ILE A 87 9.23 3.52 -5.61
C ILE A 87 8.74 3.97 -6.99
N GLN A 88 7.50 4.42 -7.05
CA GLN A 88 6.95 5.04 -8.26
C GLN A 88 7.33 6.52 -8.31
N GLU A 89 8.51 6.83 -8.85
CA GLU A 89 9.02 8.21 -8.94
C GLU A 89 8.16 9.14 -9.84
N ASP A 90 7.31 8.58 -10.68
CA ASP A 90 6.38 9.34 -11.51
C ASP A 90 5.03 9.61 -10.81
N PHE A 91 4.79 9.00 -9.64
CA PHE A 91 3.57 9.24 -8.87
C PHE A 91 3.61 10.61 -8.20
N ASN A 92 2.82 11.55 -8.72
CA ASN A 92 2.74 12.94 -8.26
C ASN A 92 1.27 13.38 -8.08
N GLU A 93 0.53 12.63 -7.28
CA GLU A 93 -0.92 12.79 -7.07
C GLU A 93 -1.27 13.06 -5.60
N GLU A 94 -2.53 13.45 -5.33
CA GLU A 94 -3.06 13.49 -3.97
C GLU A 94 -3.51 12.10 -3.51
N VAL A 95 -3.12 11.73 -2.29
CA VAL A 95 -3.61 10.53 -1.62
C VAL A 95 -4.51 10.93 -0.47
N GLN A 96 -5.72 10.35 -0.43
CA GLN A 96 -6.61 10.53 0.71
C GLN A 96 -6.11 9.70 1.89
N LEU A 97 -5.95 10.36 3.03
CA LEU A 97 -5.55 9.78 4.31
C LEU A 97 -6.64 10.06 5.34
N GLU A 98 -7.11 9.03 6.03
CA GLU A 98 -7.98 9.17 7.19
C GLU A 98 -7.16 9.07 8.48
N MET A 99 -7.40 9.99 9.40
CA MET A 99 -6.87 9.97 10.76
C MET A 99 -8.02 10.20 11.73
N ASN A 100 -8.32 9.22 12.57
CA ASN A 100 -9.42 9.27 13.56
C ASN A 100 -10.78 9.68 12.96
N GLY A 101 -11.07 9.24 11.74
CA GLY A 101 -12.32 9.55 11.03
C GLY A 101 -12.31 10.90 10.29
N LEU A 102 -11.25 11.69 10.41
CA LEU A 102 -11.04 12.90 9.61
C LEU A 102 -10.24 12.55 8.35
N GLN A 103 -10.77 12.90 7.19
CA GLN A 103 -10.10 12.68 5.91
C GLN A 103 -9.36 13.94 5.47
N GLN A 104 -8.11 13.76 5.03
CA GLN A 104 -7.27 14.81 4.47
C GLN A 104 -6.58 14.32 3.19
N ASN A 105 -6.34 15.23 2.25
CA ASN A 105 -5.56 14.93 1.05
C ASN A 105 -4.10 15.29 1.33
N ILE A 106 -3.20 14.34 1.04
CA ILE A 106 -1.75 14.52 1.14
C ILE A 106 -1.19 14.56 -0.28
N SER A 107 -0.48 15.64 -0.61
CA SER A 107 0.26 15.72 -1.87
C SER A 107 1.48 14.80 -1.81
N VAL A 108 1.51 13.81 -2.70
CA VAL A 108 2.65 12.91 -2.87
C VAL A 108 3.46 13.40 -4.06
N SER A 109 4.79 13.43 -3.91
CA SER A 109 5.69 13.73 -5.02
C SER A 109 6.79 12.69 -5.10
N LYS A 110 7.07 12.23 -6.32
CA LYS A 110 8.01 11.14 -6.57
C LYS A 110 7.71 9.88 -5.74
N GLY A 111 6.43 9.58 -5.60
CA GLY A 111 5.94 8.45 -4.81
C GLY A 111 6.20 8.58 -3.31
N GLN A 112 6.51 9.77 -2.79
CA GLN A 112 6.81 9.99 -1.38
C GLN A 112 6.08 11.21 -0.82
N ALA A 113 5.72 11.13 0.46
CA ALA A 113 5.25 12.26 1.27
C ALA A 113 5.65 12.05 2.73
N SER A 114 5.72 13.14 3.48
CA SER A 114 5.96 13.11 4.92
C SER A 114 4.90 13.96 5.62
N LEU A 115 4.40 13.49 6.75
CA LEU A 115 3.51 14.23 7.63
C LEU A 115 3.94 14.09 9.09
N THR A 116 3.61 15.08 9.91
CA THR A 116 3.90 15.07 11.35
C THR A 116 2.61 14.95 12.14
N ILE A 117 2.64 14.16 13.22
CA ILE A 117 1.51 13.96 14.13
C ILE A 117 1.94 14.34 15.54
N SER A 118 1.08 15.09 16.23
CA SER A 118 1.17 15.39 17.66
C SER A 118 -0.19 15.17 18.32
N GLY A 119 -0.22 15.12 19.65
CA GLY A 119 -1.45 15.00 20.43
C GLY A 119 -1.33 15.65 21.81
N GLU A 120 -2.42 16.23 22.27
CA GLU A 120 -2.56 16.76 23.65
C GLU A 120 -3.36 15.80 24.55
N GLU A 121 -4.02 14.80 23.95
CA GLU A 121 -4.80 13.80 24.66
C GLU A 121 -4.23 12.40 24.36
N PRO A 122 -4.07 11.53 25.37
CA PRO A 122 -3.70 10.15 25.17
C PRO A 122 -4.74 9.40 24.33
N GLY A 123 -4.27 8.48 23.49
CA GLY A 123 -5.17 7.70 22.65
C GLY A 123 -4.45 6.93 21.55
N GLU A 124 -5.19 6.07 20.87
CA GLU A 124 -4.72 5.38 19.68
C GLU A 124 -5.15 6.14 18.43
N PHE A 125 -4.20 6.43 17.56
CA PHE A 125 -4.42 7.06 16.27
C PHE A 125 -4.25 6.01 15.18
N ARG A 126 -5.22 5.91 14.28
CA ARG A 126 -5.12 5.04 13.10
C ARG A 126 -5.10 5.89 11.85
N LEU A 127 -4.05 5.70 11.06
CA LEU A 127 -3.89 6.28 9.75
C LEU A 127 -4.26 5.24 8.71
N ARG A 128 -5.07 5.61 7.73
CA ARG A 128 -5.41 4.73 6.60
C ARG A 128 -5.41 5.50 5.29
N THR A 129 -4.74 4.98 4.26
CA THR A 129 -4.82 5.57 2.91
C THR A 129 -6.06 5.07 2.17
N PHE A 130 -6.51 5.82 1.17
CA PHE A 130 -7.62 5.46 0.28
C PHE A 130 -7.30 5.78 -1.17
N GLY A 131 -8.08 5.21 -2.09
CA GLY A 131 -7.97 5.47 -3.53
C GLY A 131 -6.87 4.70 -4.28
N LEU A 132 -6.05 3.92 -3.57
CA LEU A 132 -4.95 3.15 -4.17
C LEU A 132 -5.36 1.68 -4.42
N ASP A 133 -4.63 0.97 -5.28
CA ASP A 133 -4.90 -0.46 -5.53
C ASP A 133 -4.65 -1.29 -4.25
N ARG A 134 -3.63 -0.89 -3.46
CA ARG A 134 -3.39 -1.38 -2.10
C ARG A 134 -3.14 -0.21 -1.16
N ASN A 135 -4.06 -0.04 -0.21
CA ASN A 135 -3.96 0.95 0.85
C ASN A 135 -3.12 0.45 2.03
N ALA A 136 -2.52 1.40 2.75
CA ALA A 136 -1.79 1.16 3.98
C ALA A 136 -2.63 1.53 5.21
N GLU A 137 -2.31 0.91 6.34
CA GLU A 137 -2.79 1.30 7.65
C GLU A 137 -1.60 1.36 8.62
N LEU A 138 -1.56 2.37 9.48
CA LEU A 138 -0.58 2.53 10.54
C LEU A 138 -1.28 2.90 11.84
N LYS A 139 -0.90 2.24 12.93
CA LYS A 139 -1.35 2.56 14.28
C LYS A 139 -0.23 3.29 15.02
N VAL A 140 -0.60 4.36 15.69
CA VAL A 140 0.27 5.19 16.54
C VAL A 140 -0.37 5.34 17.91
N VAL A 141 0.43 5.39 18.98
CA VAL A 141 -0.08 5.56 20.35
C VAL A 141 0.38 6.89 20.94
N VAL A 142 -0.55 7.70 21.42
CA VAL A 142 -0.25 8.88 22.25
C VAL A 142 -0.42 8.47 23.71
N THR A 143 0.61 8.65 24.52
CA THR A 143 0.65 8.20 25.91
C THR A 143 0.56 9.37 26.88
N ASP A 144 -0.03 9.14 28.05
CA ASP A 144 0.20 10.01 29.22
C ASP A 144 1.72 10.09 29.46
N GLY A 145 2.30 11.29 29.38
CA GLY A 145 3.72 11.49 29.64
C GLY A 145 4.13 10.92 31.01
N LYS A 146 5.38 10.47 31.14
CA LYS A 146 5.89 9.90 32.40
C LYS A 146 6.16 10.94 33.47
#